data_AF-A0A959KPE6-F1
#
_entry.id   AF-A0A959KPE6-F1
#
_cell.length_a   1.000
_cell.length_b   1.000
_cell.length_c   1.000
_cell.angle_alpha   90.00
_cell.angle_beta   90.00
_cell.angle_gamma   90.00
#
_symmetry.space_group_name_H-M   'P 1'
#
loop_
_entity.id
_entity.type
_entity.pdbx_description
1 polymer ?
#
loop_
_entity_poly.entity_id
_entity_poly.type
_entity_poly.pdbx_seq_one_letter_code
_entity_poly.pdbx_strand_id
1 'polypeptide(L)'
;GVEVVGTVPQGLPKFTIPTLNLELIGDLAPLALTICLISFIESLAIAKTIEAKHKTYKVDANQELFALGLTKIGGAFFQSYPTTGSFTRSAVNNEAGAQTGVSSIISALLVALTLLFLTPLFYFLPKAIL
;
A
#
# COMPACT_ATOMS: atom_id res chain seq x y z
N GLY A 1 -14.77 5.61 -28.91
CA GLY A 1 -13.81 4.64 -28.35
C GLY A 1 -13.84 4.76 -26.84
N VAL A 2 -13.44 3.70 -26.12
CA VAL A 2 -13.34 3.73 -24.66
C VAL A 2 -12.00 4.32 -24.26
N GLU A 3 -11.94 5.05 -23.14
CA GLU A 3 -10.69 5.57 -22.62
C GLU A 3 -9.79 4.41 -22.16
N VAL A 4 -8.51 4.44 -22.55
CA VAL A 4 -7.51 3.42 -22.18
C VAL A 4 -6.47 4.02 -21.23
N VAL A 5 -5.73 3.17 -20.52
CA VAL A 5 -4.65 3.57 -19.61
C VAL A 5 -3.56 4.36 -20.34
N GLY A 6 -3.20 3.93 -21.56
CA GLY A 6 -2.13 4.57 -22.34
C GLY A 6 -0.74 4.27 -21.76
N THR A 7 0.19 5.20 -21.92
CA THR A 7 1.60 4.98 -21.55
C THR A 7 1.80 4.99 -20.04
N VAL A 8 2.24 3.86 -19.49
CA VAL A 8 2.68 3.74 -18.09
C VAL A 8 4.21 3.93 -18.03
N PRO A 9 4.73 4.85 -17.19
CA PRO A 9 6.17 5.01 -17.01
C PRO A 9 6.85 3.69 -16.63
N GLN A 10 7.89 3.31 -17.38
CA GLN A 10 8.69 2.12 -17.09
C GLN A 10 9.76 2.43 -16.05
N GLY A 11 10.07 1.46 -15.20
CA GLY A 11 11.10 1.56 -14.17
C GLY A 11 10.55 1.72 -12.76
N LEU A 12 11.45 1.68 -11.79
CA LEU A 12 11.13 1.86 -10.38
C LEU A 12 10.97 3.35 -10.04
N PRO A 13 10.15 3.68 -9.03
CA PRO A 13 10.02 5.06 -8.57
C PRO A 13 11.38 5.61 -8.13
N LYS A 14 11.69 6.82 -8.54
CA LYS A 14 12.93 7.50 -8.16
C LYS A 14 12.85 7.91 -6.69
N PHE A 15 13.99 7.78 -6.01
CA PHE A 15 14.18 8.37 -4.69
C PHE A 15 14.14 9.89 -4.80
N THR A 16 13.29 10.51 -4.00
CA THR A 16 13.06 11.96 -3.94
C THR A 16 12.94 12.37 -2.48
N ILE A 17 13.55 13.48 -2.09
CA ILE A 17 13.39 14.03 -0.74
C ILE A 17 12.08 14.84 -0.72
N PRO A 18 11.12 14.52 0.17
CA PRO A 18 9.88 15.28 0.26
C PRO A 18 10.16 16.72 0.72
N THR A 19 9.45 17.69 0.13
CA THR A 19 9.61 19.11 0.47
C THR A 19 9.01 19.38 1.85
N LEU A 20 9.83 19.90 2.77
CA LEU A 20 9.38 20.29 4.11
C LEU A 20 9.05 21.78 4.12
N ASN A 21 7.82 22.12 3.76
CA ASN A 21 7.27 23.47 3.92
C ASN A 21 6.32 23.49 5.13
N LEU A 22 6.64 24.28 6.14
CA LEU A 22 5.86 24.38 7.39
C LEU A 22 4.43 24.87 7.15
N GLU A 23 4.22 25.76 6.18
CA GLU A 23 2.90 26.27 5.82
C GLU A 23 2.05 25.13 5.22
N LEU A 24 2.61 24.41 4.24
CA LEU A 24 1.95 23.25 3.62
C LEU A 24 1.67 22.12 4.63
N ILE A 25 2.59 21.89 5.57
CA ILE A 25 2.39 20.91 6.64
C ILE A 25 1.22 21.34 7.54
N GLY A 26 1.14 22.62 7.88
CA GLY A 26 0.02 23.18 8.65
C GLY A 26 -1.32 22.99 7.93
N ASP A 27 -1.37 23.30 6.63
CA ASP A 27 -2.58 23.18 5.81
C ASP A 27 -3.04 21.72 5.65
N LEU A 28 -2.09 20.79 5.50
CA LEU A 28 -2.37 19.37 5.30
C LEU A 28 -2.53 18.59 6.61
N ALA A 29 -2.12 19.12 7.76
CA ALA A 29 -2.13 18.40 9.03
C ALA A 29 -3.51 17.83 9.42
N PRO A 30 -4.64 18.57 9.32
CA PRO A 30 -5.96 18.03 9.65
C PRO A 30 -6.36 16.85 8.76
N LEU A 31 -6.08 16.97 7.46
CA LEU A 31 -6.36 15.91 6.48
C LEU A 31 -5.45 14.69 6.71
N ALA A 32 -4.16 14.92 6.94
CA ALA A 32 -3.19 13.87 7.21
C ALA A 32 -3.54 13.09 8.48
N LEU A 33 -3.97 13.79 9.54
CA LEU A 33 -4.45 13.17 10.78
C LEU A 33 -5.66 12.26 10.51
N THR A 34 -6.61 12.75 9.72
CA THR A 34 -7.83 12.00 9.35
C THR A 34 -7.48 10.73 8.57
N ILE A 35 -6.64 10.84 7.55
CA ILE A 35 -6.15 9.70 6.77
C ILE A 35 -5.39 8.72 7.66
N CYS A 36 -4.57 9.21 8.59
CA CYS A 36 -3.82 8.37 9.51
C CYS A 36 -4.74 7.54 10.41
N LEU A 37 -5.76 8.16 11.01
CA LEU A 37 -6.71 7.46 11.87
C LEU A 37 -7.53 6.43 11.08
N ILE A 38 -8.06 6.80 9.92
CA ILE A 38 -8.87 5.89 9.10
C ILE A 38 -8.04 4.69 8.64
N SER A 39 -6.84 4.92 8.09
CA SER A 39 -5.95 3.84 7.63
C SER A 39 -5.47 2.94 8.77
N PHE A 40 -5.25 3.49 9.96
CA PHE A 40 -4.89 2.68 11.12
C PHE A 40 -6.04 1.78 11.58
N ILE A 41 -7.24 2.34 11.72
CA ILE A 41 -8.44 1.58 12.11
C ILE A 41 -8.73 0.48 11.09
N GLU A 42 -8.62 0.79 9.80
CA GLU A 42 -8.80 -0.18 8.72
C GLU A 42 -7.78 -1.33 8.80
N SER A 43 -6.48 -1.01 8.86
CA SER A 43 -5.42 -2.04 8.93
C SER A 43 -5.57 -2.91 10.18
N LEU A 44 -5.83 -2.29 11.33
CA LEU A 44 -6.01 -3.01 12.59
C LEU A 44 -7.25 -3.91 12.55
N ALA A 45 -8.36 -3.46 11.96
CA ALA A 45 -9.56 -4.28 11.79
C ALA A 45 -9.30 -5.50 10.91
N ILE A 46 -8.56 -5.35 9.80
CA ILE A 46 -8.14 -6.47 8.95
C ILE A 46 -7.28 -7.45 9.76
N ALA A 47 -6.26 -6.95 10.44
CA ALA A 47 -5.34 -7.78 11.22
C ALA A 47 -6.07 -8.56 12.32
N LYS A 48 -6.99 -7.92 13.06
CA LYS A 48 -7.82 -8.54 14.09
C LYS A 48 -8.80 -9.56 13.52
N THR A 49 -9.33 -9.33 12.32
CA THR A 49 -10.20 -10.30 11.64
C THR A 49 -9.44 -11.59 11.32
N ILE A 50 -8.19 -11.48 10.87
CA ILE A 50 -7.35 -12.65 10.55
C ILE A 50 -6.86 -13.33 11.84
N GLU A 51 -6.50 -12.56 12.87
CA GLU A 51 -6.19 -13.07 14.21
C GLU A 51 -7.33 -13.94 14.76
N ALA A 52 -8.57 -13.46 14.66
CA ALA A 52 -9.75 -14.18 15.14
C ALA A 52 -9.99 -15.51 14.40
N LYS A 53 -9.58 -15.60 13.12
CA LYS A 53 -9.68 -16.83 12.31
C LYS A 53 -8.66 -17.88 12.74
N HIS A 54 -7.40 -17.49 13.00
CA HIS A 54 -6.33 -18.44 13.31
C HIS A 54 -6.14 -18.73 14.80
N LYS A 55 -6.38 -17.75 15.68
CA LYS A 55 -6.23 -17.84 17.14
C LYS A 55 -4.84 -18.31 17.65
N THR A 56 -3.83 -18.33 16.79
CA THR A 56 -2.46 -18.78 17.10
C THR A 56 -1.52 -17.66 17.50
N TYR A 57 -1.87 -16.41 17.20
CA TYR A 57 -1.07 -15.22 17.50
C TYR A 57 -1.98 -14.08 17.98
N LYS A 58 -1.37 -12.99 18.46
CA LYS A 58 -2.06 -11.75 18.83
C LYS A 58 -1.48 -10.58 18.07
N VAL A 59 -2.34 -9.70 17.57
CA VAL A 59 -1.95 -8.44 16.94
C VAL A 59 -1.75 -7.38 18.03
N ASP A 60 -0.56 -6.79 18.06
CA ASP A 60 -0.24 -5.60 18.85
C ASP A 60 -0.55 -4.34 18.05
N ALA A 61 -1.50 -3.54 18.56
CA ALA A 61 -1.93 -2.31 17.92
C ALA A 61 -0.83 -1.24 17.85
N ASN A 62 0.06 -1.17 18.85
CA ASN A 62 1.16 -0.20 18.85
C ASN A 62 2.19 -0.56 17.78
N GLN A 63 2.49 -1.85 17.64
CA GLN A 63 3.40 -2.34 16.61
C GLN A 63 2.84 -2.08 15.20
N GLU A 64 1.53 -2.29 15.01
CA GLU A 64 0.85 -2.02 13.74
C GLU A 64 0.88 -0.51 13.41
N LEU A 65 0.62 0.35 14.39
CA LEU A 65 0.69 1.81 14.22
C LEU A 65 2.09 2.25 13.82
N PHE A 66 3.11 1.71 14.49
CA PHE A 66 4.52 2.00 14.19
C PHE A 66 4.91 1.52 12.79
N ALA A 67 4.51 0.31 12.39
CA ALA A 67 4.78 -0.25 11.08
C ALA A 67 4.13 0.58 9.95
N LEU A 68 2.88 1.02 10.12
CA LEU A 68 2.21 1.90 9.17
C LEU A 68 2.86 3.28 9.08
N GLY A 69 3.30 3.84 10.21
CA GLY A 69 4.04 5.10 10.25
C GLY A 69 5.34 5.01 9.45
N LEU A 70 6.16 3.99 9.71
CA LEU A 70 7.39 3.73 8.97
C LEU A 70 7.14 3.52 7.48
N THR A 71 6.09 2.77 7.12
CA THR A 71 5.73 2.52 5.72
C THR A 71 5.41 3.82 4.98
N LYS A 72 4.65 4.72 5.60
CA LYS A 72 4.29 6.02 4.99
C LYS A 72 5.49 6.96 4.89
N ILE A 73 6.33 7.01 5.93
CA ILE A 73 7.58 7.80 5.90
C ILE A 73 8.51 7.28 4.80
N GLY A 74 8.75 5.96 4.75
CA GLY A 74 9.56 5.33 3.70
C GLY A 74 8.98 5.58 2.31
N GLY A 75 7.67 5.41 2.15
CA GLY A 75 6.95 5.64 0.90
C GLY A 75 7.03 7.09 0.41
N ALA A 76 7.08 8.07 1.30
CA ALA A 76 7.22 9.48 0.94
C ALA A 76 8.49 9.74 0.12
N PHE A 77 9.58 9.00 0.39
CA PHE A 77 10.82 9.11 -0.40
C PHE A 77 10.73 8.49 -1.80
N PHE A 78 9.72 7.67 -2.05
CA PHE A 78 9.47 7.04 -3.35
C PHE A 78 8.18 7.54 -4.01
N GLN A 79 7.71 8.74 -3.61
CA GLN A 79 6.55 9.40 -4.20
C GLN A 79 5.25 8.59 -4.03
N SER A 80 5.17 7.78 -2.96
CA SER A 80 3.97 6.98 -2.65
C SER A 80 2.86 7.85 -2.08
N TYR A 81 1.61 7.51 -2.44
CA TYR A 81 0.43 7.97 -1.69
C TYR A 81 0.36 7.31 -0.30
N PRO A 82 -0.38 7.89 0.66
CA PRO A 82 -0.63 7.25 1.96
C PRO A 82 -1.24 5.86 1.79
N THR A 83 -0.55 4.84 2.32
CA THR A 83 -0.97 3.44 2.20
C THR A 83 -1.69 2.94 3.45
N THR A 84 -2.49 1.88 3.28
CA THR A 84 -3.28 1.18 4.30
C THR A 84 -3.31 -0.32 4.01
N GLY A 85 -3.84 -1.12 4.94
CA GLY A 85 -4.12 -2.54 4.73
C GLY A 85 -5.18 -2.74 3.63
N SER A 86 -5.24 -3.94 3.03
CA SER A 86 -6.27 -4.26 2.03
C SER A 86 -7.01 -5.53 2.40
N PHE A 87 -8.32 -5.42 2.64
CA PHE A 87 -9.18 -6.57 2.96
C PHE A 87 -9.03 -7.68 1.92
N THR A 88 -9.19 -7.34 0.63
CA THR A 88 -9.12 -8.32 -0.46
C THR A 88 -7.75 -8.96 -0.58
N ARG A 89 -6.66 -8.18 -0.57
CA ARG A 89 -5.30 -8.74 -0.69
C ARG A 89 -4.95 -9.62 0.53
N SER A 90 -5.28 -9.17 1.74
CA SER A 90 -5.00 -9.95 2.94
C SER A 90 -5.86 -11.21 3.02
N ALA A 91 -7.13 -11.17 2.58
CA ALA A 91 -7.99 -12.34 2.52
C ALA A 91 -7.47 -13.38 1.53
N VAL A 92 -7.15 -12.97 0.29
CA VAL A 92 -6.59 -13.86 -0.73
C VAL A 92 -5.25 -14.45 -0.28
N ASN A 93 -4.36 -13.63 0.30
CA ASN A 93 -3.08 -14.10 0.81
C ASN A 93 -3.24 -15.14 1.93
N ASN A 94 -4.20 -14.89 2.83
CA ASN A 94 -4.54 -15.80 3.91
C ASN A 94 -5.16 -17.12 3.42
N GLU A 95 -6.08 -17.06 2.45
CA GLU A 95 -6.72 -18.23 1.83
C GLU A 95 -5.73 -19.05 0.99
N ALA A 96 -4.73 -18.40 0.39
CA ALA A 96 -3.61 -19.05 -0.29
C ALA A 96 -2.64 -19.75 0.69
N GLY A 97 -2.87 -19.68 2.00
CA GLY A 97 -2.08 -20.37 3.02
C GLY A 97 -0.80 -19.64 3.43
N ALA A 98 -0.69 -18.34 3.20
CA ALA A 98 0.47 -17.57 3.66
C ALA A 98 0.54 -17.53 5.19
N GLN A 99 1.69 -17.95 5.75
CA GLN A 99 1.92 -17.99 7.19
C GLN A 99 2.95 -16.95 7.67
N THR A 100 3.69 -16.33 6.73
CA THR A 100 4.75 -15.35 7.03
C THR A 100 4.68 -14.16 6.07
N GLY A 101 5.34 -13.06 6.45
CA GLY A 101 5.46 -11.85 5.63
C GLY A 101 6.25 -12.03 4.33
N VAL A 102 6.87 -13.20 4.10
CA VAL A 102 7.57 -13.51 2.84
C VAL A 102 6.63 -13.44 1.64
N SER A 103 5.36 -13.80 1.81
CA SER A 103 4.32 -13.66 0.78
C SER A 103 4.20 -12.22 0.23
N SER A 104 4.26 -11.23 1.12
CA SER A 104 4.24 -9.81 0.76
C SER A 104 5.53 -9.38 0.04
N ILE A 105 6.68 -9.95 0.41
CA ILE A 105 7.96 -9.69 -0.27
C ILE A 105 7.91 -10.24 -1.71
N ILE A 106 7.42 -11.46 -1.90
CA ILE A 106 7.24 -12.04 -3.24
C ILE A 106 6.30 -11.18 -4.08
N SER A 107 5.20 -10.72 -3.49
CA SER A 107 4.25 -9.82 -4.17
C SER A 107 4.92 -8.51 -4.58
N ALA A 108 5.73 -7.89 -3.71
CA ALA A 108 6.48 -6.68 -4.02
C ALA A 108 7.51 -6.89 -5.14
N LEU A 109 8.19 -8.05 -5.17
CA LEU A 109 9.11 -8.41 -6.25
C LEU A 109 8.39 -8.58 -7.59
N LEU A 110 7.20 -9.19 -7.60
CA LEU A 110 6.39 -9.31 -8.81
C LEU A 110 5.92 -7.93 -9.32
N VAL A 111 5.54 -7.02 -8.43
CA VAL A 111 5.22 -5.64 -8.80
C VAL A 111 6.45 -4.95 -9.39
N ALA A 112 7.63 -5.09 -8.77
CA ALA A 112 8.87 -4.53 -9.29
C ALA A 112 9.22 -5.07 -10.69
N LEU A 113 9.10 -6.38 -10.91
CA LEU A 113 9.28 -7.01 -12.24
C LEU A 113 8.28 -6.47 -13.26
N THR A 114 7.03 -6.28 -12.84
CA THR A 114 5.98 -5.74 -13.71
C THR A 114 6.31 -4.32 -14.16
N LEU A 115 6.76 -3.47 -13.24
CA LEU A 115 7.18 -2.09 -13.55
C LEU A 115 8.42 -2.03 -14.44
N LEU A 116 9.31 -3.02 -14.34
CA LEU A 116 10.54 -3.07 -15.14
C LEU A 116 10.32 -3.60 -16.56
N PHE A 117 9.40 -4.55 -16.76
CA PHE A 117 9.33 -5.31 -18.01
C PHE A 117 7.94 -5.38 -18.65
N LEU A 118 6.86 -5.30 -17.87
CA LEU A 118 5.50 -5.62 -18.35
C LEU A 118 4.61 -4.37 -18.52
N THR A 119 5.08 -3.15 -18.22
CA THR A 119 4.28 -1.93 -18.40
C THR A 119 3.68 -1.74 -19.80
N PRO A 120 4.31 -2.16 -20.92
CA PRO A 120 3.71 -2.01 -22.25
C PRO A 120 2.45 -2.87 -22.46
N LEU A 121 2.28 -3.97 -21.71
CA LEU A 121 1.12 -4.85 -21.82
C LEU A 121 -0.19 -4.15 -21.38
N PHE A 122 -0.09 -3.09 -20.59
CA PHE A 122 -1.24 -2.37 -20.06
C PHE A 122 -1.72 -1.23 -20.96
N TYR A 123 -1.06 -0.93 -22.08
CA TYR A 123 -1.36 0.23 -22.91
C TYR A 123 -2.83 0.28 -23.39
N PHE A 124 -3.34 -0.86 -23.86
CA PHE A 124 -4.69 -0.98 -24.40
C PHE A 124 -5.75 -1.32 -23.35
N LEU A 125 -5.39 -1.33 -22.05
CA LEU A 125 -6.32 -1.67 -20.98
C LEU A 125 -7.42 -0.58 -20.88
N PRO A 126 -8.72 -0.92 -21.04
CA PRO A 126 -9.79 0.05 -20.88
C PRO A 126 -9.89 0.53 -19.43
N LYS A 127 -10.11 1.82 -19.20
CA LYS A 127 -10.32 2.35 -17.85
C LYS A 127 -11.59 1.83 -17.17
N ALA A 128 -12.55 1.31 -17.94
CA ALA A 128 -13.82 0.80 -17.42
C ALA A 128 -13.73 -0.53 -16.65
N ILE A 129 -12.58 -1.22 -16.68
CA ILE A 129 -12.36 -2.50 -15.97
C ILE A 129 -11.43 -2.35 -14.75
N LEU A 130 -11.00 -1.14 -14.45
CA LEU A 130 -10.23 -0.76 -13.26
C LEU A 130 -11.18 -0.29 -12.15
#